data_AF-A0A926S3G8-F1
#
_entry.id   AF-A0A926S3G8-F1
#
_cell.length_a   1.000
_cell.length_b   1.000
_cell.length_c   1.000
_cell.angle_alpha   90.00
_cell.angle_beta   90.00
_cell.angle_gamma   90.00
#
_symmetry.space_group_name_H-M   'P 1'
#
loop_
_entity.id
_entity.type
_entity.pdbx_description
1 polymer ?
#
loop_
_entity_poly.entity_id
_entity_poly.type
_entity_poly.pdbx_seq_one_letter_code
_entity_poly.pdbx_strand_id
1 'polypeptide(L)'
;MAFNELAKFVARTVRYPNAARAKYTTGRVIVGFMFSPTGRITNVTIISSVADGCDEAVTNALLSFRDEKHNLKTGDYKLCVDFDLAGKAFNEPLPAELKKDPTFLNQIVISGYSR
;
A
#
# COMPACT_ATOMS: atom_id res chain seq x y z
N MET A 1 18.74 0.86 -1.97
CA MET A 1 17.46 1.53 -1.61
C MET A 1 16.52 0.48 -1.02
N ALA A 2 16.25 0.55 0.30
CA ALA A 2 15.51 -0.47 1.04
C ALA A 2 14.03 -0.61 0.66
N PHE A 3 13.44 0.46 0.14
CA PHE A 3 12.03 0.52 -0.23
C PHE A 3 11.60 -0.53 -1.28
N ASN A 4 12.49 -0.89 -2.20
CA ASN A 4 12.15 -1.75 -3.33
C ASN A 4 11.69 -3.17 -2.90
N GLU A 5 12.21 -3.69 -1.80
CA GLU A 5 11.82 -5.02 -1.29
C GLU A 5 10.43 -4.98 -0.65
N LEU A 6 10.16 -3.95 0.17
CA LEU A 6 8.82 -3.71 0.72
C LEU A 6 7.79 -3.57 -0.41
N ALA A 7 8.10 -2.76 -1.43
CA ALA A 7 7.21 -2.55 -2.55
C ALA A 7 6.87 -3.86 -3.27
N LYS A 8 7.88 -4.69 -3.55
CA LYS A 8 7.69 -6.01 -4.16
C LYS A 8 6.90 -6.95 -3.26
N PHE A 9 7.17 -6.94 -1.96
CA PHE A 9 6.46 -7.82 -1.02
C PHE A 9 5.00 -7.44 -0.91
N VAL A 10 4.71 -6.15 -0.71
CA VAL A 10 3.35 -5.62 -0.67
C VAL A 10 2.65 -5.90 -1.99
N ALA A 11 3.29 -5.65 -3.14
CA ALA A 11 2.69 -5.95 -4.45
C ALA A 11 2.34 -7.44 -4.65
N ARG A 12 3.09 -8.35 -4.04
CA ARG A 12 2.85 -9.81 -4.11
C ARG A 12 1.87 -10.31 -3.04
N THR A 13 1.81 -9.63 -1.91
CA THR A 13 1.02 -10.05 -0.74
C THR A 13 -0.38 -9.42 -0.75
N VAL A 14 -0.48 -8.16 -1.17
CA VAL A 14 -1.76 -7.47 -1.38
C VAL A 14 -2.48 -8.19 -2.52
N ARG A 15 -3.50 -8.96 -2.14
CA ARG A 15 -4.40 -9.58 -3.09
C ARG A 15 -5.53 -8.62 -3.40
N TYR A 16 -5.79 -8.44 -4.69
CA TYR A 16 -6.94 -7.68 -5.15
C TYR A 16 -8.23 -8.37 -4.65
N PRO A 17 -9.06 -7.71 -3.84
CA PRO A 17 -10.23 -8.35 -3.25
C PRO A 17 -11.24 -8.76 -4.33
N ASN A 18 -11.88 -9.92 -4.16
CA ASN A 18 -12.91 -10.40 -5.10
C ASN A 18 -14.10 -9.43 -5.19
N ALA A 19 -14.46 -8.76 -4.08
CA ALA A 19 -15.50 -7.74 -4.07
C ALA A 19 -15.15 -6.56 -5.00
N ALA A 20 -13.92 -6.05 -4.90
CA ALA A 20 -13.44 -4.94 -5.74
C ALA A 20 -13.39 -5.36 -7.20
N ARG A 21 -12.96 -6.60 -7.47
CA ARG A 21 -12.89 -7.14 -8.83
C ARG A 21 -14.27 -7.32 -9.44
N ALA A 22 -15.23 -7.85 -8.67
CA ALA A 22 -16.60 -8.08 -9.12
C ALA A 22 -17.35 -6.77 -9.42
N LYS A 23 -17.03 -5.70 -8.69
CA LYS A 23 -17.66 -4.38 -8.83
C LYS A 23 -16.88 -3.40 -9.71
N TYR A 24 -15.75 -3.82 -10.25
CA TYR A 24 -14.84 -2.98 -11.00
C TYR A 24 -14.40 -1.71 -10.24
N THR A 25 -14.11 -1.88 -8.94
CA THR A 25 -13.79 -0.78 -8.03
C THR A 25 -12.30 -0.48 -8.05
N THR A 26 -11.95 0.70 -8.53
CA THR A 26 -10.58 1.21 -8.53
C THR A 26 -10.44 2.34 -7.53
N GLY A 27 -9.26 2.48 -6.92
CA GLY A 27 -9.00 3.57 -6.01
C GLY A 27 -7.61 3.52 -5.42
N ARG A 28 -7.33 4.49 -4.56
CA ARG A 28 -6.07 4.57 -3.82
C ARG A 28 -6.31 4.37 -2.35
N VAL A 29 -5.50 3.52 -1.76
CA VAL A 29 -5.39 3.36 -0.32
C VAL A 29 -4.12 4.06 0.14
N ILE A 30 -4.28 5.01 1.05
CA ILE A 30 -3.15 5.71 1.68
C ILE A 30 -3.09 5.23 3.12
N VAL A 31 -1.96 4.63 3.47
CA VAL A 31 -1.71 4.09 4.81
C VAL A 31 -0.43 4.68 5.36
N GLY A 32 -0.53 5.27 6.54
CA GLY A 32 0.61 5.65 7.37
C GLY A 32 0.90 4.52 8.33
N PHE A 33 2.16 4.18 8.54
CA PHE A 33 2.55 3.19 9.54
C PHE A 33 3.92 3.55 10.11
N MET A 34 4.24 3.03 11.29
CA MET A 34 5.51 3.23 11.95
C MET A 34 6.38 1.99 11.79
N PHE A 35 7.58 2.15 11.25
CA PHE A 35 8.56 1.08 11.18
C PHE A 35 9.36 1.04 12.48
N SER A 36 9.35 -0.11 13.15
CA SER A 36 10.05 -0.37 14.41
C SER A 36 11.50 -0.81 14.16
N PRO A 37 12.45 -0.58 15.09
CA PRO A 37 13.85 -0.93 14.90
C PRO A 37 14.06 -2.45 14.83
N THR A 38 13.06 -3.20 15.28
CA THR A 38 12.97 -4.66 15.23
C THR A 38 12.58 -5.22 13.84
N GLY A 39 12.41 -4.37 12.82
CA GLY A 39 12.03 -4.82 11.47
C GLY A 39 10.53 -5.14 11.32
N ARG A 40 9.67 -4.55 12.15
CA ARG A 40 8.22 -4.77 12.16
C ARG A 40 7.45 -3.47 11.95
N ILE A 41 6.29 -3.58 11.32
CA ILE A 41 5.34 -2.47 11.14
C ILE A 41 4.41 -2.40 12.35
N THR A 42 4.28 -1.21 12.94
CA THR A 42 3.38 -0.90 14.06
C THR A 42 2.60 0.38 13.77
N ASN A 43 1.55 0.65 14.55
CA ASN A 43 0.77 1.89 14.47
C ASN A 43 0.26 2.21 13.04
N VAL A 44 -0.41 1.23 12.42
CA VAL A 44 -0.98 1.38 11.07
C VAL A 44 -2.23 2.26 11.15
N THR A 45 -2.21 3.36 10.40
CA THR A 45 -3.26 4.36 10.29
C THR A 45 -3.69 4.47 8.84
N ILE A 46 -4.96 4.23 8.56
CA ILE A 46 -5.53 4.38 7.22
C ILE A 46 -5.93 5.85 7.05
N ILE A 47 -5.22 6.57 6.18
CA ILE A 47 -5.48 7.97 5.83
C ILE A 47 -6.56 8.04 4.75
N SER A 48 -6.52 7.10 3.81
CA SER A 48 -7.50 6.98 2.74
C SER A 48 -7.81 5.51 2.52
N SER A 49 -9.08 5.15 2.65
CA SER A 49 -9.60 3.83 2.34
C SER A 49 -10.39 3.88 1.03
N VAL A 50 -10.38 2.77 0.30
CA VAL A 50 -11.28 2.56 -0.84
C VAL A 50 -12.24 1.44 -0.46
N ALA A 51 -13.47 1.54 -0.95
CA ALA A 51 -14.48 0.51 -0.77
C ALA A 51 -14.03 -0.84 -1.34
N ASP A 52 -14.75 -1.90 -0.95
CA ASP A 52 -14.59 -3.27 -1.46
C ASP A 52 -13.41 -4.08 -0.91
N GLY A 53 -12.95 -3.74 0.31
CA GLY A 53 -12.05 -4.58 1.12
C GLY A 53 -10.56 -4.41 0.80
N CYS A 54 -10.21 -3.36 0.08
CA CYS A 54 -8.81 -3.05 -0.22
C CYS A 54 -8.04 -2.59 1.04
N ASP A 55 -8.69 -1.92 1.98
CA ASP A 55 -8.10 -1.49 3.25
C ASP A 55 -7.57 -2.69 4.06
N GLU A 56 -8.36 -3.76 4.15
CA GLU A 56 -7.98 -5.00 4.83
C GLU A 56 -6.82 -5.70 4.12
N ALA A 57 -6.86 -5.78 2.78
CA ALA A 57 -5.79 -6.38 2.00
C ALA A 57 -4.45 -5.66 2.19
N VAL A 58 -4.45 -4.32 2.22
CA VAL A 58 -3.25 -3.52 2.46
C VAL A 58 -2.78 -3.66 3.90
N THR A 59 -3.68 -3.55 4.87
CA THR A 59 -3.36 -3.66 6.30
C THR A 59 -2.74 -5.03 6.60
N ASN A 60 -3.31 -6.10 6.06
CA ASN A 60 -2.79 -7.45 6.24
C ASN A 60 -1.40 -7.65 5.61
N ALA A 61 -1.16 -7.07 4.42
CA ALA A 61 0.14 -7.12 3.78
C ALA A 61 1.22 -6.36 4.58
N LEU A 62 0.87 -5.21 5.15
CA LEU A 62 1.76 -4.45 6.03
C LEU A 62 2.07 -5.22 7.31
N LEU A 63 1.06 -5.78 7.98
CA LEU A 63 1.26 -6.56 9.21
C LEU A 63 2.07 -7.84 8.95
N SER A 64 1.92 -8.44 7.76
CA SER A 64 2.68 -9.62 7.33
C SER A 64 4.10 -9.29 6.88
N PHE A 65 4.40 -8.02 6.57
CA PHE A 65 5.73 -7.62 6.16
C PHE A 65 6.69 -7.61 7.35
N ARG A 66 7.79 -8.37 7.20
CA ARG A 66 8.90 -8.44 8.16
C ARG A 66 10.18 -8.14 7.43
N ASP A 67 10.86 -7.06 7.81
CA ASP A 67 12.17 -6.73 7.23
C ASP A 67 13.26 -7.45 8.01
N GLU A 68 13.52 -8.70 7.64
CA GLU A 68 14.61 -9.50 8.24
C GLU A 68 15.99 -8.96 7.86
N LYS A 69 16.08 -8.13 6.82
CA LYS A 69 17.32 -7.54 6.32
C LYS A 69 17.68 -6.21 7.01
N HIS A 70 16.86 -5.70 7.93
CA HIS A 70 17.04 -4.42 8.65
C HIS A 70 17.48 -3.26 7.74
N ASN A 71 16.94 -3.22 6.53
CA ASN A 71 17.32 -2.27 5.51
C ASN A 71 16.47 -1.00 5.62
N LEU A 72 15.24 -1.11 6.14
CA LEU A 72 14.37 0.03 6.45
C LEU A 72 14.78 0.66 7.78
N LYS A 73 14.91 1.99 7.78
CA LYS A 73 15.17 2.74 9.01
C LYS A 73 13.90 2.76 9.86
N THR A 74 14.07 2.95 11.16
CA THR A 74 12.98 3.18 12.09
C THR A 74 12.39 4.58 11.86
N GLY A 75 11.07 4.69 11.77
CA GLY A 75 10.42 6.00 11.54
C GLY A 75 8.95 5.86 11.15
N ASP A 76 8.25 6.99 11.05
CA ASP A 76 6.96 7.03 10.39
C ASP A 76 7.15 6.97 8.87
N TYR A 77 6.32 6.16 8.22
CA TYR A 77 6.34 5.99 6.78
C TYR A 77 4.92 6.02 6.24
N LYS A 78 4.77 6.59 5.05
CA LYS A 78 3.50 6.61 4.33
C LYS A 78 3.66 5.83 3.02
N LEU A 79 2.70 4.96 2.77
CA LEU A 79 2.65 4.15 1.57
C LEU A 79 1.31 4.36 0.86
N CYS A 80 1.39 4.54 -0.45
CA CYS A 80 0.21 4.54 -1.31
C CYS A 80 0.11 3.22 -2.04
N VAL A 81 -1.09 2.68 -2.09
CA VAL A 81 -1.40 1.50 -2.90
C VAL A 81 -2.55 1.87 -3.83
N ASP A 82 -2.23 1.98 -5.11
CA ASP A 82 -3.19 2.25 -6.17
C ASP A 82 -3.69 0.93 -6.74
N PHE A 83 -5.00 0.73 -6.73
CA PHE A 83 -5.65 -0.44 -7.27
C PHE A 83 -6.14 -0.13 -8.68
N ASP A 84 -5.44 -0.72 -9.64
CA ASP A 84 -5.76 -0.68 -11.06
C ASP A 84 -6.50 -1.95 -11.44
N LEU A 85 -7.53 -1.84 -12.27
CA LEU A 85 -8.26 -3.01 -12.78
C LEU A 85 -8.30 -2.95 -14.29
N ALA A 86 -8.12 -4.09 -14.95
CA ALA A 86 -8.23 -4.17 -16.40
C ALA A 86 -9.58 -3.59 -16.89
N GLY A 87 -9.55 -2.37 -17.42
CA GLY A 87 -10.73 -1.60 -17.88
C GLY A 87 -10.98 -0.28 -17.13
N LYS A 88 -10.44 -0.09 -15.93
CA LYS A 88 -10.43 1.20 -15.21
C LYS A 88 -9.05 1.41 -14.57
N ALA A 89 -8.40 2.49 -14.98
CA ALA A 89 -7.20 2.96 -14.29
C ALA A 89 -7.56 4.06 -13.31
N PHE A 90 -7.06 3.95 -12.08
CA PHE A 90 -7.17 5.04 -11.11
C PHE A 90 -6.11 6.09 -11.42
N ASN A 91 -6.49 7.13 -12.16
CA ASN A 91 -5.57 8.18 -12.63
C ASN A 91 -5.63 9.48 -11.80
N GLU A 92 -5.99 9.37 -10.53
CA GLU A 92 -6.13 10.53 -9.65
C GLU A 92 -4.75 10.95 -9.10
N PRO A 93 -4.40 12.24 -9.13
CA PRO A 93 -3.11 12.71 -8.64
C PRO A 93 -2.99 12.46 -7.14
N LEU A 94 -1.81 12.02 -6.69
CA LEU A 94 -1.48 11.96 -5.27
C LEU A 94 -1.70 13.34 -4.64
N PRO A 95 -2.32 13.42 -3.43
CA PRO A 95 -2.47 14.68 -2.74
C PRO A 95 -1.10 15.34 -2.56
N ALA A 96 -1.03 16.64 -2.86
CA ALA A 96 0.23 17.38 -2.86
C ALA A 96 0.91 17.38 -1.48
N GLU A 97 0.12 17.29 -0.41
CA GLU A 97 0.61 17.17 0.97
C GLU A 97 1.44 15.90 1.14
N LEU A 98 0.91 14.76 0.66
CA LEU A 98 1.59 13.48 0.75
C LEU A 98 2.84 13.40 -0.13
N LYS A 99 2.81 14.04 -1.30
CA LYS A 99 4.01 14.16 -2.16
C LYS A 99 5.11 15.04 -1.53
N LYS A 100 4.74 15.96 -0.64
CA LYS A 100 5.68 16.85 0.08
C LYS A 100 6.15 16.27 1.40
N ASP A 101 5.47 15.26 1.94
CA ASP A 101 5.87 14.57 3.16
C ASP A 101 7.23 13.85 2.95
N PRO A 102 8.27 14.16 3.75
CA PRO A 102 9.56 13.47 3.66
C PRO A 102 9.48 11.99 4.09
N THR A 103 8.38 11.59 4.70
CA THR A 103 8.11 10.21 5.15
C THR A 103 7.32 9.39 4.13
N PHE A 104 6.93 10.01 3.00
CA PHE A 104 6.35 9.28 1.89
C PHE A 104 7.40 8.40 1.23
N LEU A 105 7.16 7.09 1.26
CA LEU A 105 8.06 6.11 0.68
C LEU A 105 7.93 6.07 -0.84
N ASN A 106 6.76 5.65 -1.32
CA ASN A 106 6.35 5.65 -2.72
C ASN A 106 4.89 5.20 -2.84
N GLN A 107 4.40 5.15 -4.07
CA GLN A 107 3.17 4.44 -4.44
C GLN A 107 3.46 3.08 -5.07
N ILE A 108 2.58 2.11 -4.84
CA ILE A 108 2.59 0.77 -5.42
C ILE A 108 1.32 0.60 -6.22
N VAL A 109 1.42 0.15 -7.46
CA VAL A 109 0.25 -0.12 -8.30
C VAL A 109 -0.01 -1.62 -8.31
N ILE A 110 -1.22 -2.02 -7.91
CA ILE A 110 -1.72 -3.39 -7.96
C ILE A 110 -2.67 -3.50 -9.15
N SER A 111 -2.24 -4.20 -10.20
CA SER A 111 -3.07 -4.48 -11.38
C SER A 111 -3.86 -5.77 -11.18
N GLY A 112 -5.19 -5.65 -10.99
CA GLY A 112 -6.12 -6.77 -10.99
C GLY A 112 -6.50 -7.18 -12.41
N TYR A 113 -6.28 -8.46 -12.75
CA TYR A 113 -6.73 -9.03 -14.02
C TYR A 113 -8.13 -9.63 -13.83
N SER A 114 -9.11 -9.14 -14.62
CA SER A 114 -10.39 -9.82 -14.79
C SER A 114 -10.31 -10.68 -16.05
N ARG A 115 -10.18 -12.00 -15.87
CA ARG A 115 -10.40 -13.00 -16.92
C ARG A 115 -11.87 -13.38 -16.98
#